data_AF-A0A935DKQ9-F1
#
_entry.id   AF-A0A935DKQ9-F1
#
_cell.length_a   1.000
_cell.length_b   1.000
_cell.length_c   1.000
_cell.angle_alpha   90.00
_cell.angle_beta   90.00
_cell.angle_gamma   90.00
#
_symmetry.space_group_name_H-M   'P 1'
#
loop_
_entity.id
_entity.type
_entity.pdbx_description
1 polymer ?
#
loop_
_entity_poly.entity_id
_entity_poly.type
_entity_poly.pdbx_seq_one_letter_code
_entity_poly.pdbx_strand_id
1 'polypeptide(L)'
;MQRSAVSLILGLHGLVHLIGFLSAWRIVSLRDFPYTTVGAWGHLDLGDHGARLLGIAWLAAALLFLVGAFAIWTQDPWATRLIGGAASLSLALCVLGSPTTTAGIAIDVLILLEVLYRQAAGSTLGATV
;
A
#
# COMPACT_ATOMS: atom_id res chain seq x y z
N MET A 1 -2.82 -21.88 -8.35
CA MET A 1 -2.21 -20.90 -9.28
C MET A 1 -2.65 -19.47 -9.00
N GLN A 2 -3.96 -19.16 -8.97
CA GLN A 2 -4.46 -17.79 -8.73
C GLN A 2 -3.97 -17.14 -7.43
N ARG A 3 -3.85 -17.92 -6.34
CA ARG A 3 -3.40 -17.44 -5.02
C ARG A 3 -1.94 -17.01 -5.00
N SER A 4 -1.09 -17.82 -5.62
CA SER A 4 0.34 -17.55 -5.74
C SER A 4 0.58 -16.25 -6.52
N ALA A 5 -0.20 -16.03 -7.58
CA ALA A 5 -0.15 -14.79 -8.35
C ALA A 5 -0.59 -13.57 -7.52
N VAL A 6 -1.72 -13.65 -6.81
CA VAL A 6 -2.22 -12.55 -5.96
C VAL A 6 -1.21 -12.22 -4.85
N SER A 7 -0.72 -13.24 -4.14
CA SER A 7 0.30 -13.06 -3.09
C SER A 7 1.56 -12.42 -3.65
N LEU A 8 2.05 -12.89 -4.81
CA LEU A 8 3.21 -12.30 -5.46
C LEU A 8 2.98 -10.83 -5.85
N ILE A 9 1.85 -10.51 -6.46
CA ILE A 9 1.50 -9.13 -6.85
C ILE A 9 1.43 -8.21 -5.63
N LEU A 10 0.76 -8.63 -4.56
CA LEU A 10 0.66 -7.86 -3.32
C LEU A 10 2.03 -7.69 -2.65
N GLY A 11 2.86 -8.73 -2.65
CA GLY A 11 4.22 -8.67 -2.12
C GLY A 11 5.10 -7.70 -2.92
N LEU A 12 5.06 -7.77 -4.25
CA LEU A 12 5.80 -6.86 -5.12
C LEU A 12 5.33 -5.41 -4.97
N HIS A 13 4.02 -5.18 -4.88
CA HIS A 13 3.46 -3.86 -4.57
C HIS A 13 3.98 -3.36 -3.22
N GLY A 14 3.94 -4.20 -2.18
CA GLY A 14 4.53 -3.93 -0.88
C GLY A 14 5.99 -3.49 -0.94
N LEU A 15 6.82 -4.16 -1.76
CA LEU A 15 8.22 -3.81 -1.92
C LEU A 15 8.43 -2.44 -2.61
N VAL A 16 7.53 -2.03 -3.51
CA VAL A 16 7.60 -0.70 -4.15
C VAL A 16 7.48 0.42 -3.12
N HIS A 17 6.74 0.22 -2.02
CA HIS A 17 6.64 1.20 -0.93
C HIS A 17 7.99 1.52 -0.27
N LEU A 18 8.98 0.62 -0.36
CA LEU A 18 10.33 0.90 0.14
C LEU A 18 10.98 2.07 -0.59
N ILE A 19 10.62 2.34 -1.86
CA ILE A 19 11.10 3.52 -2.60
C ILE A 19 10.73 4.81 -1.85
N GLY A 20 9.49 4.91 -1.35
CA GLY A 20 9.00 6.05 -0.58
C GLY A 20 9.78 6.26 0.73
N PHE A 21 10.04 5.17 1.46
CA PHE A 21 10.88 5.22 2.67
C PHE A 21 12.32 5.65 2.36
N LEU A 22 12.95 5.02 1.38
CA LEU A 22 14.35 5.29 1.00
C LEU A 22 14.54 6.74 0.53
N SER A 23 13.58 7.28 -0.23
CA SER A 23 13.60 8.66 -0.69
C SER A 23 13.39 9.65 0.45
N ALA A 24 12.36 9.44 1.30
CA ALA A 24 12.06 10.31 2.45
C ALA A 24 13.22 10.40 3.47
N TRP A 25 13.96 9.30 3.65
CA TRP A 25 15.13 9.25 4.53
C TRP A 25 16.46 9.55 3.82
N ARG A 26 16.41 9.89 2.54
CA ARG A 26 17.57 10.22 1.71
C ARG A 26 18.67 9.14 1.76
N ILE A 27 18.28 7.88 1.88
CA ILE A 27 19.19 6.73 1.90
C ILE A 27 19.74 6.49 0.49
N VAL A 28 18.89 6.66 -0.53
CA VAL A 28 19.24 6.53 -1.95
C VAL A 28 18.66 7.71 -2.71
N SER A 29 19.40 8.25 -3.68
CA SER A 29 18.89 9.21 -4.63
C SER A 29 18.41 8.49 -5.89
N LEU A 30 17.10 8.51 -6.13
CA LEU A 30 16.46 7.91 -7.29
C LEU A 30 15.94 9.03 -8.20
N ARG A 31 16.35 9.01 -9.47
CA ARG A 31 16.02 10.08 -10.44
C ARG A 31 14.53 10.36 -10.53
N ASP A 32 13.71 9.32 -10.56
CA ASP A 32 12.26 9.43 -10.75
C ASP A 32 11.49 9.57 -9.42
N PHE A 33 12.18 9.38 -8.28
CA PHE A 33 11.61 9.48 -6.94
C PHE A 33 12.49 10.36 -6.03
N PRO A 34 12.72 11.63 -6.39
CA PRO A 34 13.55 12.52 -5.59
C PRO A 34 12.90 12.82 -4.25
N TYR A 35 13.72 13.13 -3.25
CA TYR A 35 13.22 13.65 -1.98
C TYR A 35 12.45 14.97 -2.20
N THR A 36 11.28 15.08 -1.57
CA THR A 36 10.46 16.29 -1.55
C THR A 36 9.70 16.38 -0.22
N THR A 37 9.39 17.59 0.23
CA THR A 37 8.44 17.84 1.33
C THR A 37 7.06 18.21 0.82
N VAL A 38 6.97 18.57 -0.46
CA VAL A 38 5.74 18.99 -1.11
C VAL A 38 5.05 17.77 -1.71
N GLY A 39 3.77 17.63 -1.39
CA GLY A 39 2.91 16.52 -1.76
C GLY A 39 1.51 16.98 -2.14
N ALA A 40 0.57 16.03 -2.27
CA ALA A 40 -0.81 16.30 -2.67
C ALA A 40 -0.91 17.22 -3.90
N TRP A 41 -0.19 16.88 -4.97
CA TRP A 41 -0.08 17.68 -6.21
C TRP A 41 0.36 19.14 -6.00
N GLY A 42 1.17 19.40 -4.97
CA GLY A 42 1.65 20.75 -4.68
C GLY A 42 0.81 21.52 -3.67
N HIS A 43 -0.30 20.94 -3.18
CA HIS A 43 -1.21 21.62 -2.26
C HIS A 43 -0.80 21.53 -0.78
N LEU A 44 0.15 20.66 -0.44
CA LEU A 44 0.58 20.44 0.94
C LEU A 44 2.09 20.37 1.04
N ASP A 45 2.69 21.23 1.87
CA ASP A 45 4.07 21.09 2.30
C ASP A 45 4.10 20.46 3.70
N LEU A 46 4.72 19.28 3.79
CA LEU A 46 4.84 18.48 5.01
C LEU A 46 6.04 18.93 5.87
N GLY A 47 6.97 19.71 5.30
CA GLY A 47 8.29 19.96 5.86
C GLY A 47 9.14 18.68 6.02
N ASP A 48 10.38 18.84 6.49
CA ASP A 48 11.32 17.70 6.61
C ASP A 48 10.83 16.63 7.61
N HIS A 49 10.28 17.07 8.74
CA HIS A 49 9.76 16.16 9.76
C HIS A 49 8.56 15.36 9.26
N GLY A 50 7.61 16.02 8.58
CA GLY A 50 6.46 15.36 7.99
C GLY A 50 6.86 14.38 6.89
N ALA A 51 7.82 14.75 6.03
CA ALA A 51 8.35 13.85 5.01
C ALA A 51 8.98 12.58 5.62
N ARG A 52 9.75 12.69 6.70
CA ARG A 52 10.36 11.52 7.38
C ARG A 52 9.32 10.62 8.05
N LEU A 53 8.31 11.22 8.70
CA LEU A 53 7.18 10.48 9.28
C LEU A 53 6.40 9.74 8.19
N LEU A 54 6.15 10.40 7.05
CA LEU A 54 5.55 9.77 5.88
C LEU A 54 6.41 8.59 5.42
N GLY A 55 7.74 8.74 5.40
CA GLY A 55 8.69 7.65 5.13
C GLY A 55 8.51 6.44 6.04
N ILE A 56 8.33 6.64 7.35
CA ILE A 56 8.04 5.55 8.28
C ILE A 56 6.69 4.88 7.97
N ALA A 57 5.69 5.66 7.56
CA ALA A 57 4.41 5.10 7.14
C ALA A 57 4.52 4.28 5.85
N TRP A 58 5.36 4.70 4.89
CA TRP A 58 5.70 3.89 3.70
C TRP A 58 6.34 2.55 4.09
N LEU A 59 7.28 2.56 5.04
CA LEU A 59 7.88 1.33 5.55
C LEU A 59 6.84 0.42 6.24
N ALA A 60 5.94 1.01 7.03
CA ALA A 60 4.85 0.26 7.65
C ALA A 60 3.93 -0.37 6.60
N ALA A 61 3.56 0.37 5.55
CA ALA A 61 2.76 -0.15 4.45
C ALA A 61 3.46 -1.32 3.74
N ALA A 62 4.76 -1.21 3.48
CA ALA A 62 5.57 -2.29 2.89
C ALA A 62 5.48 -3.58 3.74
N LEU A 63 5.70 -3.46 5.05
CA LEU A 63 5.63 -4.60 5.97
C LEU A 63 4.23 -5.20 6.05
N LEU A 64 3.19 -4.38 6.11
CA LEU A 64 1.80 -4.84 6.15
C LEU A 64 1.42 -5.60 4.88
N PHE A 65 1.85 -5.14 3.71
CA PHE A 65 1.64 -5.86 2.45
C PHE A 65 2.41 -7.17 2.39
N LEU A 66 3.66 -7.22 2.86
CA LEU A 66 4.44 -8.46 2.89
C LEU A 66 3.81 -9.50 3.84
N VAL A 67 3.43 -9.08 5.05
CA VAL A 67 2.74 -9.95 6.01
C VAL A 67 1.39 -10.40 5.46
N GLY A 68 0.62 -9.49 4.86
CA GLY A 68 -0.65 -9.81 4.24
C GLY A 68 -0.52 -10.74 3.03
N ALA A 69 0.49 -10.55 2.18
CA ALA A 69 0.79 -11.41 1.05
C ALA A 69 1.14 -12.83 1.51
N PHE A 70 1.95 -12.95 2.57
CA PHE A 70 2.27 -14.24 3.19
C PHE A 70 1.01 -14.89 3.78
N ALA A 71 0.17 -14.12 4.48
CA ALA A 71 -1.09 -14.60 5.05
C ALA A 71 -2.08 -15.07 3.97
N ILE A 72 -2.16 -14.39 2.83
CA ILE A 72 -2.95 -14.84 1.67
C ILE A 72 -2.41 -16.17 1.12
N TRP A 73 -1.08 -16.35 1.10
CA TRP A 73 -0.44 -17.58 0.66
C TRP A 73 -0.73 -18.76 1.60
N THR A 74 -0.67 -18.55 2.92
CA THR A 74 -0.97 -19.55 3.96
C THR A 74 -2.46 -19.74 4.23
N GLN A 75 -3.31 -18.90 3.62
CA GLN A 75 -4.76 -18.88 3.77
C GLN A 75 -5.28 -18.45 5.14
N ASP A 76 -4.55 -17.58 5.84
CA ASP A 76 -4.97 -17.15 7.15
C ASP A 76 -6.25 -16.30 7.07
N PRO A 77 -7.23 -16.51 7.97
CA PRO A 77 -8.55 -15.87 7.87
C PRO A 77 -8.53 -14.35 8.05
N TRP A 78 -7.47 -13.82 8.68
CA TRP A 78 -7.29 -12.39 8.90
C TRP A 78 -6.65 -11.65 7.71
N ALA A 79 -6.15 -12.38 6.70
CA ALA A 79 -5.37 -11.81 5.60
C ALA A 79 -6.11 -10.72 4.83
N THR A 80 -7.38 -10.96 4.46
CA THR A 80 -8.20 -10.01 3.70
C THR A 80 -8.40 -8.70 4.46
N ARG A 81 -8.60 -8.77 5.78
CA ARG A 81 -8.76 -7.58 6.63
C ARG A 81 -7.46 -6.79 6.74
N LEU A 82 -6.31 -7.47 6.88
CA LEU A 82 -5.01 -6.82 6.91
C LEU A 82 -4.70 -6.11 5.59
N ILE A 83 -4.92 -6.79 4.44
CA ILE A 83 -4.70 -6.19 3.11
C ILE A 83 -5.60 -4.97 2.89
N GLY A 84 -6.86 -5.01 3.34
CA GLY A 84 -7.74 -3.83 3.29
C GLY A 84 -7.17 -2.65 4.07
N GLY A 85 -6.66 -2.89 5.28
CA GLY A 85 -6.00 -1.86 6.09
C GLY A 85 -4.72 -1.32 5.44
N ALA A 86 -3.87 -2.22 4.93
CA ALA A 86 -2.63 -1.88 4.24
C ALA A 86 -2.88 -1.02 2.99
N ALA A 87 -3.84 -1.42 2.16
CA ALA A 87 -4.22 -0.69 0.95
C ALA A 87 -4.87 0.66 1.27
N SER A 88 -5.63 0.78 2.36
CA SER A 88 -6.20 2.07 2.80
C SER A 88 -5.12 3.04 3.25
N LEU A 89 -4.15 2.58 4.05
CA LEU A 89 -2.99 3.36 4.43
C LEU A 89 -2.19 3.76 3.19
N SER A 90 -1.86 2.79 2.34
CA SER A 90 -1.13 2.97 1.09
C SER A 90 -1.78 4.03 0.19
N LEU A 91 -3.10 3.98 0.02
CA LEU A 91 -3.84 4.96 -0.78
C LEU A 91 -3.64 6.38 -0.23
N ALA A 92 -3.75 6.56 1.10
CA ALA A 92 -3.52 7.85 1.73
C ALA A 92 -2.07 8.32 1.53
N LEU A 93 -1.09 7.42 1.63
CA LEU A 93 0.31 7.73 1.36
C LEU A 93 0.53 8.12 -0.10
N CYS A 94 -0.08 7.42 -1.06
CA CYS A 94 0.03 7.72 -2.48
C CYS A 94 -0.61 9.07 -2.83
N VAL A 95 -1.69 9.47 -2.17
CA VAL A 95 -2.27 10.81 -2.31
C VAL A 95 -1.33 11.87 -1.74
N LEU A 96 -0.79 11.64 -0.54
CA LEU A 96 0.14 12.58 0.10
C LEU A 96 1.46 12.69 -0.66
N GLY A 97 1.99 11.60 -1.23
CA GLY A 97 3.23 11.58 -2.02
C GLY A 97 3.09 11.96 -3.50
N SER A 98 1.89 12.35 -3.93
CA SER A 98 1.61 12.72 -5.32
C SER A 98 2.37 14.00 -5.74
N PRO A 99 2.71 14.16 -7.04
CA PRO A 99 2.23 13.38 -8.20
C PRO A 99 3.00 12.09 -8.47
N THR A 100 4.18 11.90 -7.91
CA THR A 100 5.09 10.79 -8.26
C THR A 100 4.49 9.41 -7.98
N THR A 101 3.60 9.31 -6.99
CA THR A 101 2.93 8.07 -6.58
C THR A 101 1.55 7.86 -7.19
N THR A 102 1.17 8.60 -8.25
CA THR A 102 -0.18 8.52 -8.85
C THR A 102 -0.53 7.13 -9.37
N ALA A 103 0.43 6.39 -9.92
CA ALA A 103 0.20 5.00 -10.34
C ALA A 103 -0.18 4.09 -9.15
N GLY A 104 0.39 4.35 -7.96
CA GLY A 104 0.06 3.65 -6.73
C GLY A 104 -1.39 3.84 -6.31
N ILE A 105 -1.96 5.04 -6.52
CA ILE A 105 -3.38 5.32 -6.23
C ILE A 105 -4.30 4.36 -7.01
N ALA A 106 -4.05 4.19 -8.31
CA ALA A 106 -4.86 3.30 -9.13
C ALA A 106 -4.77 1.84 -8.66
N ILE A 107 -3.55 1.38 -8.32
CA ILE A 107 -3.32 0.03 -7.81
C ILE A 107 -4.03 -0.18 -6.47
N ASP A 108 -3.92 0.78 -5.54
CA ASP A 108 -4.54 0.68 -4.22
C ASP A 108 -6.07 0.67 -4.31
N VAL A 109 -6.65 1.46 -5.21
CA VAL A 109 -8.10 1.41 -5.48
C VAL A 109 -8.52 0.02 -5.99
N LEU A 110 -7.77 -0.57 -6.93
CA LEU A 110 -8.08 -1.92 -7.43
C LEU A 110 -7.98 -2.97 -6.32
N ILE A 111 -6.96 -2.89 -5.45
CA ILE A 111 -6.81 -3.79 -4.30
C ILE A 111 -7.99 -3.64 -3.34
N LEU A 112 -8.41 -2.40 -3.03
CA LEU A 112 -9.53 -2.14 -2.15
C LEU A 112 -10.85 -2.67 -2.72
N LEU A 113 -11.09 -2.49 -4.02
CA LEU A 113 -12.27 -3.04 -4.70
C LEU A 113 -12.31 -4.57 -4.61
N GLU A 114 -11.17 -5.24 -4.82
CA GLU A 114 -11.06 -6.69 -4.68
C GLU A 114 -11.30 -7.14 -3.23
N VAL A 115 -10.76 -6.42 -2.25
CA VAL A 115 -11.01 -6.68 -0.82
C VAL A 115 -12.49 -6.56 -0.49
N LEU A 116 -13.16 -5.50 -0.95
CA LEU A 116 -14.59 -5.29 -0.74
C LEU A 116 -15.43 -6.38 -1.41
N TYR A 117 -15.08 -6.76 -2.64
CA TYR A 117 -15.74 -7.86 -3.36
C TYR A 117 -15.65 -9.18 -2.58
N ARG A 118 -14.47 -9.54 -2.07
CA ARG A 118 -14.27 -10.76 -1.27
C ARG A 118 -15.06 -10.77 0.03
N GLN A 119 -15.14 -9.63 0.71
CA GLN A 119 -15.92 -9.49 1.95
C GLN A 119 -17.43 -9.62 1.66
N ALA A 120 -17.92 -8.97 0.61
CA ALA A 120 -19.31 -9.07 0.19
C ALA A 120 -19.67 -10.52 -0.19
N ALA A 121 -18.87 -11.16 -1.05
CA ALA A 121 -19.08 -12.54 -1.49
C ALA A 121 -19.09 -13.53 -0.31
N GLY A 122 -18.17 -13.37 0.64
CA GLY A 122 -18.13 -14.18 1.87
C GLY A 122 -19.36 -13.98 2.77
N SER A 123 -19.86 -12.75 2.88
CA SER A 123 -21.06 -12.45 3.66
C SER A 123 -22.34 -13.08 3.08
N THR A 124 -22.47 -13.14 1.75
CA THR A 124 -23.59 -13.81 1.08
C THR A 124 -23.60 -15.32 1.26
N LEU A 125 -22.43 -15.98 1.28
CA LEU A 125 -22.33 -17.44 1.49
C LEU A 125 -22.57 -17.84 2.96
N GLY A 126 -22.32 -16.95 3.91
CA GLY A 126 -22.58 -17.16 5.33
C GLY A 126 -24.04 -16.94 5.75
N ALA A 127 -24.84 -16.26 4.93
CA ALA A 127 -26.24 -15.94 5.22
C ALA A 127 -27.25 -17.02 4.77
N THR A 128 -26.77 -18.12 4.18
CA THR A 128 -27.61 -19.22 3.64
C THR A 128 -27.64 -20.47 4.55
N VAL A 129 -27.49 -20.33 5.86
CA VAL A 129 -27.61 -21.43 6.84
C VAL A 129 -28.78 -21.19 7.78
#